data_AF-A0A936UBL8-F1
#
_entry.id   AF-A0A936UBL8-F1
#
_cell.length_a   1.000
_cell.length_b   1.000
_cell.length_c   1.000
_cell.angle_alpha   90.00
_cell.angle_beta   90.00
_cell.angle_gamma   90.00
#
_symmetry.space_group_name_H-M   'P 1'
#
loop_
_entity.id
_entity.type
_entity.pdbx_description
1 polymer ?
#
loop_
_entity_poly.entity_id
_entity_poly.type
_entity_poly.pdbx_seq_one_letter_code
_entity_poly.pdbx_strand_id
1 'polypeptide(L)'
;MSESRPGRATQIILGFYFLEAGLFLMLAPWSRLWVHRVVLPSPASLEPLLASHSFRGFVAGLGVLHLVLAGRELLGRKASPE
;
A
#
# COMPACT_ATOMS: atom_id res chain seq x y z
N MET A 1 -0.14 36.34 7.53
CA MET A 1 -0.71 34.98 7.69
C MET A 1 -0.05 34.09 6.66
N SER A 2 0.75 33.13 7.10
CA SER A 2 1.45 32.19 6.21
C SER A 2 0.41 31.28 5.57
N GLU A 3 0.08 31.52 4.30
CA GLU A 3 -0.64 30.55 3.47
C GLU A 3 0.25 29.32 3.29
N SER A 4 0.13 28.39 4.23
CA SER A 4 0.65 27.04 4.09
C SER A 4 -0.05 26.42 2.88
N ARG A 5 0.62 26.45 1.71
CA ARG A 5 0.15 25.86 0.44
C ARG A 5 -0.60 24.55 0.72
N PRO A 6 -1.94 24.50 0.60
CA PRO A 6 -2.74 23.33 0.98
C PRO A 6 -2.26 22.05 0.27
N GLY A 7 -1.71 22.19 -0.94
CA GLY A 7 -1.05 21.09 -1.66
C GLY A 7 0.06 20.40 -0.85
N ARG A 8 0.89 21.12 -0.09
CA ARG A 8 2.05 20.50 0.59
C ARG A 8 1.66 19.53 1.69
N ALA A 9 0.70 19.91 2.54
CA ALA A 9 0.23 19.03 3.61
C ALA A 9 -0.49 17.82 3.02
N THR A 10 -1.36 18.04 2.03
CA THR A 10 -2.06 16.98 1.30
C THR A 10 -1.11 15.99 0.66
N GLN A 11 -0.04 16.46 0.02
CA GLN A 11 0.98 15.60 -0.60
C GLN A 11 1.70 14.72 0.42
N ILE A 12 2.12 15.27 1.56
CA ILE A 12 2.77 14.49 2.62
C ILE A 12 1.81 13.42 3.16
N ILE A 13 0.56 13.80 3.44
CA ILE A 13 -0.46 12.87 3.92
C ILE A 13 -0.71 11.75 2.91
N LEU A 14 -0.87 12.08 1.63
CA LEU A 14 -1.04 11.10 0.55
C LEU A 14 0.18 10.18 0.42
N GLY A 15 1.39 10.73 0.50
CA GLY A 15 2.62 9.95 0.45
C GLY A 15 2.72 8.94 1.58
N PHE A 16 2.40 9.33 2.81
CA PHE A 16 2.35 8.41 3.95
C PHE A 16 1.22 7.38 3.84
N TYR A 17 0.05 7.79 3.34
CA TYR A 17 -1.05 6.86 3.07
C TYR A 17 -0.62 5.77 2.06
N PHE A 18 -0.01 6.17 0.94
CA PHE A 18 0.49 5.21 -0.05
C PHE A 18 1.59 4.31 0.53
N LEU A 19 2.44 4.85 1.41
CA LEU A 19 3.49 4.07 2.07
C LEU A 19 2.89 3.00 2.98
N GLU A 20 1.97 3.39 3.87
CA GLU A 20 1.33 2.50 4.83
C GLU A 20 0.47 1.45 4.11
N ALA A 21 -0.37 1.89 3.18
CA ALA A 21 -1.19 0.98 2.36
C ALA A 21 -0.31 0.02 1.54
N GLY A 22 0.79 0.51 0.98
CA GLY A 22 1.73 -0.31 0.21
C GLY A 22 2.41 -1.38 1.06
N LEU A 23 2.91 -1.01 2.24
CA LEU A 23 3.49 -1.96 3.20
C LEU A 23 2.45 -2.98 3.66
N PHE A 24 1.23 -2.52 3.96
CA PHE A 24 0.15 -3.39 4.38
C PHE A 24 -0.20 -4.40 3.28
N LEU A 25 -0.42 -3.96 2.04
CA LEU A 25 -0.73 -4.85 0.92
C LEU A 25 0.42 -5.78 0.56
N MET A 26 1.66 -5.36 0.76
CA MET A 26 2.84 -6.19 0.52
C MET A 26 3.00 -7.28 1.58
N LEU A 27 2.79 -6.96 2.86
CA LEU A 27 3.06 -7.86 3.98
C LEU A 27 1.84 -8.69 4.41
N ALA A 28 0.65 -8.09 4.39
CA ALA A 28 -0.57 -8.72 4.88
C ALA A 28 -0.80 -10.08 4.23
N PRO A 29 -0.71 -10.26 2.89
CA PRO A 29 -0.95 -11.55 2.25
C PRO A 29 -0.08 -12.65 2.82
N TRP A 30 1.15 -12.39 3.22
CA TRP A 30 2.10 -13.39 3.75
C TRP A 30 2.01 -13.61 5.26
N SER A 31 1.21 -12.80 5.95
CA SER A 31 1.05 -12.87 7.40
C SER A 31 0.01 -13.92 7.83
N ARG A 32 0.06 -14.29 9.11
CA ARG A 32 -1.00 -15.08 9.75
C ARG A 32 -2.35 -14.34 9.76
N LEU A 33 -2.33 -13.01 9.77
CA LEU A 33 -3.53 -12.18 9.74
C LEU A 33 -4.38 -12.46 8.50
N TRP A 34 -3.74 -12.63 7.33
CA TRP A 34 -4.44 -12.95 6.09
C TRP A 34 -5.22 -14.25 6.19
N VAL A 35 -4.60 -15.30 6.73
CA VAL A 35 -5.27 -16.59 6.89
C VAL A 35 -6.46 -16.46 7.84
N HIS A 36 -6.25 -15.85 9.00
CA HIS A 36 -7.29 -15.78 10.04
C HIS A 36 -8.42 -14.78 9.76
N ARG A 37 -8.14 -13.70 9.00
CA ARG A 37 -9.10 -12.61 8.79
C ARG A 37 -9.63 -12.51 7.37
N VAL A 38 -8.95 -13.11 6.39
CA VAL A 38 -9.34 -13.02 4.98
C VAL A 38 -9.69 -14.39 4.42
N VAL A 39 -8.80 -15.38 4.56
CA VAL A 39 -9.00 -16.71 3.95
C VAL A 39 -10.11 -17.49 4.69
N LEU A 40 -9.94 -17.73 5.99
CA LEU A 40 -10.89 -18.57 6.76
C LEU A 40 -12.31 -17.99 6.85
N PRO A 41 -12.52 -16.66 6.97
CA PRO A 41 -13.87 -16.11 7.00
C PRO A 41 -14.53 -15.99 5.61
N SER A 42 -13.81 -16.28 4.53
CA SER A 42 -14.34 -16.16 3.18
C SER A 42 -15.27 -17.32 2.82
N PRO A 43 -16.19 -17.14 1.86
CA PRO A 43 -16.94 -18.25 1.27
C PRO A 43 -16.02 -19.37 0.77
N ALA A 44 -16.43 -20.63 0.94
CA ALA A 44 -15.63 -21.80 0.55
C ALA A 44 -15.19 -21.80 -0.93
N SER A 45 -15.92 -21.11 -1.81
CA SER A 45 -15.56 -20.95 -3.22
C SER A 45 -14.35 -20.02 -3.46
N LEU A 46 -14.09 -19.08 -2.55
CA LEU A 46 -13.00 -18.10 -2.65
C LEU A 46 -11.75 -18.51 -1.88
N GLU A 47 -11.89 -19.39 -0.88
CA GLU A 47 -10.77 -19.93 -0.10
C GLU A 47 -9.58 -20.40 -0.96
N PRO A 48 -9.76 -21.26 -1.99
CA PRO A 48 -8.63 -21.75 -2.80
C PRO A 48 -7.92 -20.62 -3.56
N LEU A 49 -8.66 -19.61 -4.01
CA LEU A 49 -8.08 -18.44 -4.69
C LEU A 49 -7.27 -17.60 -3.71
N LEU A 50 -7.85 -17.26 -2.55
CA LEU A 50 -7.23 -16.41 -1.53
C LEU A 50 -6.02 -17.07 -0.84
N ALA A 51 -6.01 -18.41 -0.76
CA ALA A 51 -4.89 -19.21 -0.27
C ALA A 51 -3.77 -19.38 -1.32
N SER A 52 -4.07 -19.21 -2.61
CA SER A 52 -3.10 -19.42 -3.68
C SER A 52 -1.92 -18.44 -3.61
N HIS A 53 -0.71 -18.95 -3.86
CA HIS A 53 0.51 -18.13 -3.86
C HIS A 53 0.47 -17.06 -4.96
N SER A 54 -0.12 -17.38 -6.12
CA SER A 54 -0.26 -16.43 -7.23
C SER A 54 -1.13 -15.24 -6.86
N PHE A 55 -2.28 -15.46 -6.21
CA PHE A 55 -3.15 -14.36 -5.78
C PHE A 55 -2.50 -13.50 -4.68
N ARG A 56 -1.85 -14.14 -3.70
CA ARG A 56 -1.09 -13.42 -2.66
C ARG A 56 0.03 -12.57 -3.26
N GLY A 57 0.71 -13.10 -4.28
CA GLY A 57 1.70 -12.37 -5.08
C GLY A 57 1.10 -11.20 -5.85
N PHE A 58 -0.09 -11.37 -6.45
CA PHE A 58 -0.82 -10.27 -7.10
C PHE A 58 -1.14 -9.13 -6.13
N VAL A 59 -1.69 -9.45 -4.95
CA VAL A 59 -1.98 -8.45 -3.90
C VAL A 59 -0.70 -7.75 -3.45
N ALA A 60 0.40 -8.49 -3.26
CA ALA A 60 1.69 -7.90 -2.91
C ALA A 60 2.23 -6.98 -4.02
N GLY A 61 2.01 -7.34 -5.30
CA GLY A 61 2.35 -6.50 -6.45
C GLY A 61 1.60 -5.16 -6.45
N LEU A 62 0.33 -5.15 -6.04
CA LEU A 62 -0.40 -3.89 -5.81
C LEU A 62 0.24 -3.07 -4.67
N GLY A 63 0.74 -3.73 -3.62
CA GLY A 63 1.51 -3.10 -2.56
C GLY A 63 2.78 -2.41 -3.09
N VAL A 64 3.54 -3.08 -3.97
CA VAL A 64 4.72 -2.49 -4.62
C VAL A 64 4.34 -1.24 -5.42
N LEU A 65 3.24 -1.25 -6.17
CA LEU A 65 2.77 -0.07 -6.91
C LEU A 65 2.49 1.12 -5.96
N HIS A 66 1.87 0.88 -4.81
CA HIS A 66 1.63 1.91 -3.80
C HIS A 66 2.95 2.45 -3.23
N LEU A 67 3.93 1.60 -2.96
CA LEU A 67 5.25 2.03 -2.49
C LEU A 67 6.00 2.90 -3.53
N VAL A 68 5.86 2.59 -4.81
CA VAL A 68 6.40 3.43 -5.90
C VAL A 68 5.73 4.80 -5.92
N LEU A 69 4.40 4.86 -5.76
CA LEU A 69 3.67 6.13 -5.68
C LEU A 69 4.06 6.94 -4.44
N ALA A 70 4.19 6.29 -3.28
CA ALA A 70 4.68 6.92 -2.05
C ALA A 70 6.08 7.50 -2.24
N GLY A 71 6.98 6.72 -2.86
CA GLY A 71 8.33 7.16 -3.19
C GLY A 71 8.32 8.40 -4.10
N ARG A 72 7.47 8.43 -5.13
CA ARG A 72 7.33 9.60 -6.01
C ARG A 72 6.86 10.83 -5.24
N GLU A 73 5.86 10.69 -4.40
CA GLU A 73 5.27 11.79 -3.64
C GLU A 73 6.23 12.35 -2.58
N LEU A 74 6.96 11.47 -1.89
CA LEU A 74 7.84 11.82 -0.78
C LEU A 74 9.27 12.18 -1.22
N LEU A 75 9.84 11.47 -2.20
CA LEU A 75 11.22 11.65 -2.70
C LEU A 75 11.31 12.59 -3.90
N GLY A 76 10.25 12.75 -4.71
CA GLY A 76 10.18 13.77 -5.76
C GLY A 76 10.42 15.19 -5.22
N ARG A 77 10.28 15.36 -3.89
CA ARG A 77 10.65 16.53 -3.11
C ARG A 77 12.16 16.89 -3.16
N LYS A 78 13.06 15.96 -3.47
CA LYS A 78 14.53 16.19 -3.43
C LYS A 78 15.13 16.74 -4.74
N ALA A 79 14.36 16.87 -5.83
CA ALA A 79 14.89 17.19 -7.16
C ALA A 79 14.69 18.67 -7.60
N SER A 80 14.74 19.63 -6.68
CA SER A 80 15.00 21.03 -7.03
C SER A 80 16.39 21.43 -6.51
N PRO A 81 17.46 21.23 -7.30
CA PRO A 81 18.70 21.95 -7.10
C PRO A 81 18.48 23.43 -7.43
N GLU A 82 19.13 24.28 -6.65
CA GLU A 82 19.02 25.75 -6.68
C GLU A 82 19.54 26.37 -7.99
#